data_AF-A0A8M1MLZ0-F1
#
_entry.id   AF-A0A8M1MLZ0-F1
#
_cell.length_a   1.000
_cell.length_b   1.000
_cell.length_c   1.000
_cell.angle_alpha   90.00
_cell.angle_beta   90.00
_cell.angle_gamma   90.00
#
_symmetry.space_group_name_H-M   'P 1'
#
loop_
_entity.id
_entity.type
_entity.pdbx_description
1 polymer ?
#
loop_
_entity_poly.entity_id
_entity_poly.type
_entity_poly.pdbx_seq_one_letter_code
_entity_poly.pdbx_strand_id
1 'polypeptide(L)'
;MASSGMARRDPLANKVALVTASTDGIGFAIARRLARDGAHVVISSRKQQNVDRAVAALQGEGLSVAGTVCHVGKAEDRKRLVATAVNLHGGIDILVSNAAVSPFFGNLMDVTEEVWDKLWMDKAREESIKETMQIRRIGKPDDCAGIVSFLCSEDASYITGETVVVGGGTPSRL
;
A
#
# COMPACT_ATOMS: atom_id res chain seq x y z
N MET A 1 16.89 36.15 -14.10
CA MET A 1 16.79 34.74 -14.57
C MET A 1 17.30 33.84 -13.46
N ALA A 2 16.42 33.41 -12.57
CA ALA A 2 16.73 32.40 -11.56
C ALA A 2 15.79 31.23 -11.80
N SER A 3 16.22 30.32 -12.67
CA SER A 3 15.66 28.97 -12.73
C SER A 3 16.17 28.22 -11.51
N SER A 4 15.56 28.44 -10.35
CA SER A 4 15.68 27.51 -9.24
C SER A 4 14.86 26.27 -9.60
N GLY A 5 15.47 25.40 -10.41
CA GLY A 5 15.05 24.01 -10.50
C GLY A 5 15.18 23.44 -9.10
N MET A 6 14.11 23.49 -8.31
CA MET A 6 14.02 22.84 -7.02
C MET A 6 14.29 21.37 -7.29
N ALA A 7 15.51 20.90 -7.01
CA ALA A 7 15.88 19.52 -7.17
C ALA A 7 14.80 18.70 -6.46
N ARG A 8 14.17 17.76 -7.19
CA ARG A 8 13.14 16.91 -6.61
C ARG A 8 13.79 16.20 -5.43
N ARG A 9 13.35 16.53 -4.21
CA ARG A 9 13.89 15.93 -3.00
C ARG A 9 13.34 14.51 -2.99
N ASP A 10 14.23 13.51 -2.95
CA ASP A 10 13.87 12.11 -2.81
C ASP A 10 13.88 11.78 -1.32
N PRO A 11 12.74 11.91 -0.60
CA PRO A 11 12.72 11.85 0.86
C PRO A 11 13.09 10.46 1.40
N LEU A 12 13.07 9.43 0.56
CA LEU A 12 13.38 8.05 0.90
C LEU A 12 14.60 7.51 0.13
N ALA A 13 15.47 8.40 -0.35
CA ALA A 13 16.66 8.03 -1.10
C ALA A 13 17.46 6.92 -0.38
N ASN A 14 17.71 5.82 -1.11
CA ASN A 14 18.45 4.64 -0.67
C ASN A 14 17.80 3.82 0.47
N LYS A 15 16.58 4.16 0.91
CA LYS A 15 15.85 3.33 1.88
C LYS A 15 15.36 2.06 1.22
N VAL A 16 15.34 0.96 1.97
CA VAL A 16 14.78 -0.32 1.51
C VAL A 16 13.41 -0.53 2.13
N ALA A 17 12.38 -0.59 1.29
CA ALA A 17 11.00 -0.78 1.70
C ALA A 17 10.46 -2.15 1.30
N LEU A 18 9.84 -2.83 2.27
CA LEU A 18 9.12 -4.07 2.05
C LEU A 18 7.61 -3.82 2.17
N VAL A 19 6.86 -4.04 1.09
CA VAL A 19 5.40 -3.79 1.06
C VAL A 19 4.66 -5.11 0.79
N THR A 20 3.76 -5.49 1.69
CA THR A 20 2.95 -6.72 1.54
C THR A 20 1.62 -6.48 0.82
N ALA A 21 1.12 -7.48 0.08
CA ALA A 21 -0.10 -7.39 -0.74
C ALA A 21 -0.13 -6.15 -1.65
N SER A 22 0.92 -5.99 -2.44
CA SER A 22 1.29 -4.74 -3.11
C SER A 22 1.31 -4.82 -4.63
N THR A 23 0.65 -5.83 -5.19
CA THR A 23 0.52 -6.01 -6.65
C THR A 23 -0.76 -5.40 -7.24
N ASP A 24 -1.61 -4.82 -6.39
CA ASP A 24 -2.82 -4.09 -6.77
C ASP A 24 -3.25 -3.12 -5.65
N GLY A 25 -4.24 -2.25 -5.95
CA GLY A 25 -4.91 -1.40 -4.96
C GLY A 25 -3.98 -0.49 -4.16
N ILE A 26 -4.29 -0.32 -2.86
CA ILE A 26 -3.56 0.56 -1.93
C ILE A 26 -2.09 0.16 -1.82
N GLY A 27 -1.79 -1.14 -1.68
CA GLY A 27 -0.42 -1.61 -1.56
C GLY A 27 0.43 -1.31 -2.80
N PHE A 28 -0.16 -1.39 -4.00
CA PHE A 28 0.53 -1.02 -5.24
C PHE A 28 0.81 0.49 -5.32
N ALA A 29 -0.18 1.32 -4.96
CA ALA A 29 0.00 2.76 -4.94
C ALA A 29 1.06 3.20 -3.93
N ILE A 30 1.09 2.57 -2.74
CA ILE A 30 2.16 2.77 -1.75
C ILE A 30 3.51 2.38 -2.33
N ALA A 31 3.65 1.16 -2.89
CA ALA A 31 4.91 0.70 -3.45
C ALA A 31 5.44 1.63 -4.55
N ARG A 32 4.56 2.06 -5.46
CA ARG A 32 4.88 3.02 -6.52
C ARG A 32 5.34 4.36 -5.94
N ARG A 33 4.65 4.86 -4.91
CA ARG A 33 4.98 6.14 -4.28
C ARG A 33 6.32 6.08 -3.55
N LEU A 34 6.57 5.05 -2.74
CA LEU A 34 7.84 4.89 -2.04
C LEU A 34 9.01 4.80 -3.03
N ALA A 35 8.84 4.07 -4.13
CA ALA A 35 9.88 3.95 -5.16
C ALA A 35 10.13 5.28 -5.91
N ARG A 36 9.06 6.06 -6.20
CA ARG A 36 9.17 7.41 -6.79
C ARG A 36 9.88 8.40 -5.88
N ASP A 37 9.80 8.16 -4.58
CA ASP A 37 10.40 8.99 -3.53
C ASP A 37 11.83 8.53 -3.18
N GLY A 38 12.39 7.57 -3.93
CA GLY A 38 13.80 7.17 -3.88
C GLY A 38 14.10 5.83 -3.20
N ALA A 39 13.09 5.10 -2.73
CA ALA A 39 13.29 3.81 -2.06
C ALA A 39 13.51 2.66 -3.05
N HIS A 40 14.29 1.66 -2.64
CA HIS A 40 14.30 0.33 -3.23
C HIS A 40 13.12 -0.47 -2.65
N VAL A 41 12.18 -0.90 -3.48
CA VAL A 41 10.94 -1.53 -2.99
C VAL A 41 10.87 -3.01 -3.35
N VAL A 42 10.65 -3.86 -2.33
CA VAL A 42 10.30 -5.26 -2.52
C VAL A 42 8.79 -5.43 -2.35
N ILE A 43 8.10 -5.83 -3.41
CA ILE A 43 6.67 -6.09 -3.41
C ILE A 43 6.35 -7.57 -3.27
N SER A 44 5.13 -7.89 -2.83
CA SER A 44 4.71 -9.28 -2.73
C SER A 44 3.22 -9.50 -2.94
N SER A 45 2.90 -10.71 -3.40
CA SER A 45 1.55 -11.23 -3.55
C SER A 45 1.56 -12.76 -3.51
N ARG A 46 0.37 -13.37 -3.47
CA ARG A 46 0.23 -14.84 -3.37
C ARG A 46 0.43 -15.57 -4.69
N LYS A 47 0.37 -14.87 -5.83
CA LYS A 47 0.44 -15.46 -7.17
C LYS A 47 1.59 -14.83 -7.96
N GLN A 48 2.42 -15.66 -8.57
CA GLN A 48 3.61 -15.21 -9.32
C GLN A 48 3.22 -14.25 -10.46
N GLN A 49 2.19 -14.58 -11.24
CA GLN A 49 1.71 -13.73 -12.34
C GLN A 49 1.37 -12.30 -11.90
N ASN A 50 0.82 -12.12 -10.69
CA ASN A 50 0.50 -10.79 -10.17
C ASN A 50 1.77 -10.02 -9.79
N VAL A 51 2.76 -10.71 -9.23
CA VAL A 51 4.07 -10.15 -8.90
C VAL A 51 4.75 -9.70 -10.17
N ASP A 52 4.85 -10.57 -11.18
CA ASP A 52 5.51 -10.28 -12.45
C ASP A 52 4.89 -9.07 -13.15
N ARG A 53 3.55 -9.01 -13.23
CA ARG A 53 2.81 -7.87 -13.79
C ARG A 53 3.15 -6.57 -13.08
N ALA A 54 3.11 -6.57 -11.75
CA ALA A 54 3.32 -5.37 -10.96
C ALA A 54 4.79 -4.91 -11.01
N VAL A 55 5.75 -5.83 -10.94
CA VAL A 55 7.17 -5.53 -11.11
C VAL A 55 7.42 -4.92 -12.48
N ALA A 56 6.93 -5.54 -13.56
CA ALA A 56 7.11 -5.03 -14.91
C ALA A 56 6.52 -3.63 -15.09
N ALA A 57 5.32 -3.38 -14.54
CA ALA A 57 4.69 -2.06 -14.58
C ALA A 57 5.53 -0.99 -13.87
N LEU A 58 6.01 -1.28 -12.65
CA LEU A 58 6.78 -0.32 -11.85
C LEU A 58 8.20 -0.11 -12.41
N GLN A 59 8.86 -1.16 -12.84
CA GLN A 59 10.17 -1.06 -13.51
C GLN A 59 10.07 -0.34 -14.85
N GLY A 60 8.96 -0.49 -15.58
CA GLY A 60 8.68 0.26 -16.81
C GLY A 60 8.58 1.77 -16.59
N GLU A 61 8.32 2.22 -15.36
CA GLU A 61 8.38 3.62 -14.95
C GLU A 61 9.78 4.08 -14.52
N GLY A 62 10.78 3.19 -14.60
CA GLY A 62 12.16 3.45 -14.14
C GLY A 62 12.33 3.33 -12.63
N LEU A 63 11.40 2.70 -11.92
CA LEU A 63 11.42 2.59 -10.47
C LEU A 63 12.23 1.36 -10.00
N SER A 64 12.94 1.50 -8.89
CA SER A 64 13.72 0.40 -8.30
C SER A 64 12.80 -0.53 -7.52
N VAL A 65 12.29 -1.56 -8.20
CA VAL A 65 11.35 -2.52 -7.62
C VAL A 65 11.76 -3.95 -7.94
N ALA A 66 11.71 -4.82 -6.93
CA ALA A 66 11.79 -6.26 -7.06
C ALA A 66 10.53 -6.90 -6.43
N GLY A 67 10.28 -8.18 -6.69
CA GLY A 67 9.11 -8.84 -6.14
C GLY A 67 9.31 -10.33 -5.90
N THR A 68 8.57 -10.87 -4.94
CA THR A 68 8.56 -12.30 -4.65
C THR A 68 7.19 -12.77 -4.17
N VAL A 69 6.88 -14.03 -4.41
CA VAL A 69 5.63 -14.63 -3.92
C VAL A 69 5.71 -14.80 -2.41
N CYS A 70 4.70 -14.27 -1.72
CA CYS A 70 4.55 -14.42 -0.29
C CYS A 70 3.08 -14.55 0.09
N HIS A 71 2.75 -15.69 0.72
CA HIS A 71 1.58 -15.79 1.57
C HIS A 71 1.97 -15.42 3.00
N VAL A 72 1.56 -14.24 3.48
CA VAL A 72 1.97 -13.73 4.82
C VAL A 72 1.64 -14.67 5.99
N GLY A 73 0.60 -15.51 5.86
CA GLY A 73 0.27 -16.55 6.84
C GLY A 73 1.28 -17.72 6.92
N LYS A 74 2.16 -17.91 5.94
CA LYS A 74 3.16 -18.99 5.90
C LYS A 74 4.52 -18.46 6.36
N ALA A 75 5.09 -19.05 7.41
CA ALA A 75 6.35 -18.59 7.99
C ALA A 75 7.52 -18.61 7.00
N GLU A 76 7.64 -19.67 6.21
CA GLU A 76 8.71 -19.81 5.20
C GLU A 76 8.58 -18.76 4.08
N ASP A 77 7.36 -18.38 3.71
CA ASP A 77 7.13 -17.32 2.73
C ASP A 77 7.60 -15.97 3.28
N ARG A 78 7.31 -15.67 4.55
CA ARG A 78 7.81 -14.45 5.22
C ARG A 78 9.34 -14.43 5.29
N LYS A 79 9.98 -15.56 5.62
CA LYS A 79 11.44 -15.67 5.64
C LYS A 79 12.05 -15.40 4.27
N ARG A 80 11.49 -16.00 3.20
CA ARG A 80 11.94 -15.75 1.82
C ARG A 80 11.76 -14.29 1.44
N LEU A 81 10.62 -13.67 1.79
CA LEU A 81 10.34 -12.28 1.50
C LEU A 81 11.37 -11.33 2.15
N VAL A 82 11.67 -11.53 3.43
CA VAL A 82 12.71 -10.77 4.14
C VAL A 82 14.09 -11.02 3.53
N ALA A 83 14.44 -12.28 3.27
CA ALA A 83 15.71 -12.65 2.66
C ALA A 83 15.90 -12.01 1.27
N THR A 84 14.84 -11.89 0.47
CA THR A 84 14.89 -11.19 -0.83
C THR A 84 15.32 -9.73 -0.64
N ALA A 85 14.73 -9.00 0.30
CA ALA A 85 15.10 -7.60 0.55
C ALA A 85 16.54 -7.46 1.05
N VAL A 86 16.94 -8.30 2.01
CA VAL A 86 18.30 -8.30 2.57
C VAL A 86 19.35 -8.68 1.52
N ASN A 87 19.09 -9.69 0.69
CA ASN A 87 20.05 -10.14 -0.32
C ASN A 87 20.24 -9.12 -1.46
N LEU A 88 19.17 -8.39 -1.83
CA LEU A 88 19.22 -7.42 -2.93
C LEU A 88 19.77 -6.06 -2.49
N HIS A 89 19.46 -5.63 -1.26
CA HIS A 89 19.70 -4.26 -0.83
C HIS A 89 20.36 -4.13 0.55
N GLY A 90 20.76 -5.25 1.17
CA GLY A 90 21.55 -5.27 2.41
C GLY A 90 20.75 -5.06 3.71
N GLY A 91 19.46 -4.76 3.64
CA GLY A 91 18.65 -4.49 4.83
C GLY A 91 17.19 -4.19 4.53
N ILE A 92 16.45 -3.77 5.56
CA ILE A 92 15.07 -3.28 5.49
C ILE A 92 14.97 -2.09 6.43
N ASP A 93 14.62 -0.92 5.90
CA ASP A 93 14.34 0.30 6.67
C ASP A 93 12.85 0.46 6.95
N ILE A 94 12.01 0.08 5.98
CA ILE A 94 10.57 0.31 5.98
C ILE A 94 9.83 -1.01 5.80
N LEU A 95 8.87 -1.31 6.68
CA LEU A 95 7.92 -2.40 6.51
C LEU A 95 6.50 -1.85 6.46
N VAL A 96 5.84 -2.02 5.31
CA VAL A 96 4.40 -1.73 5.15
C VAL A 96 3.62 -3.05 5.22
N SER A 97 3.05 -3.32 6.40
CA SER A 97 2.15 -4.45 6.63
C SER A 97 0.73 -4.14 6.13
N ASN A 98 0.55 -4.17 4.81
CA ASN A 98 -0.73 -3.87 4.15
C ASN A 98 -1.57 -5.14 3.86
N ALA A 99 -1.00 -6.34 3.92
CA ALA A 99 -1.74 -7.57 3.65
C ALA A 99 -2.94 -7.75 4.60
N ALA A 100 -4.14 -7.52 4.05
CA ALA A 100 -5.40 -7.78 4.71
C ALA A 100 -6.10 -8.98 4.06
N VAL A 101 -6.76 -9.77 4.90
CA VAL A 101 -7.76 -10.75 4.47
C VAL A 101 -9.09 -10.30 5.04
N SER A 102 -10.06 -10.02 4.16
CA SER A 102 -11.45 -9.81 4.56
C SER A 102 -12.27 -10.96 3.99
N PRO A 103 -12.60 -11.98 4.79
CA PRO A 103 -13.50 -13.05 4.34
C PRO A 103 -14.99 -12.71 4.55
N PHE A 104 -15.33 -11.85 5.52
CA PHE A 104 -16.68 -11.31 5.82
C PHE A 104 -16.57 -10.42 7.09
N PHE A 105 -17.45 -9.43 7.30
CA PHE A 105 -17.55 -8.66 8.57
C PHE A 105 -19.00 -8.69 9.08
N GLY A 106 -19.27 -9.56 10.06
CA GLY A 106 -20.55 -9.83 10.72
C GLY A 106 -20.47 -11.14 11.53
N ASN A 107 -21.53 -11.53 12.27
CA ASN A 107 -21.55 -12.86 12.92
C ASN A 107 -21.64 -13.94 11.83
N LEU A 108 -20.78 -14.95 11.90
CA LEU A 108 -20.62 -15.97 10.86
C LEU A 108 -21.92 -16.72 10.54
N MET A 109 -22.84 -16.77 11.50
CA MET A 109 -24.11 -17.49 11.36
C MET A 109 -25.18 -16.73 10.55
N ASP A 110 -24.96 -15.46 10.22
CA ASP A 110 -25.94 -14.57 9.58
C ASP A 110 -25.63 -14.28 8.09
N VAL A 111 -24.70 -15.01 7.46
CA VAL A 111 -24.35 -14.83 6.04
C VAL A 111 -25.45 -15.41 5.13
N THR A 112 -26.09 -14.57 4.32
CA THR A 112 -27.13 -14.96 3.37
C THR A 112 -26.60 -15.12 1.94
N GLU A 113 -27.32 -15.84 1.07
CA GLU A 113 -27.01 -15.92 -0.39
C GLU A 113 -27.02 -14.53 -1.07
N GLU A 114 -27.72 -13.53 -0.54
CA GLU A 114 -27.69 -12.15 -1.08
C GLU A 114 -26.47 -11.33 -0.62
N VAL A 115 -25.86 -11.68 0.52
CA VAL A 115 -24.55 -11.13 0.97
C VAL A 115 -23.42 -11.69 0.10
N TRP A 116 -23.61 -12.90 -0.42
CA TRP A 116 -22.79 -13.55 -1.44
C TRP A 116 -22.74 -12.74 -2.75
N ASP A 117 -23.86 -12.13 -3.15
CA ASP A 117 -23.96 -11.33 -4.38
C ASP A 117 -23.59 -9.84 -4.18
N LYS A 118 -23.75 -9.29 -2.96
CA LYS A 118 -23.45 -7.89 -2.58
C LYS A 118 -22.01 -7.61 -2.14
N LEU A 119 -21.08 -8.54 -2.35
CA LEU A 119 -19.64 -8.24 -2.41
C LEU A 119 -19.29 -7.30 -3.59
N TRP A 120 -20.27 -6.99 -4.45
CA TRP A 120 -20.14 -6.14 -5.62
C TRP A 120 -20.57 -4.70 -5.29
N MET A 121 -19.70 -3.74 -5.63
CA MET A 121 -19.93 -2.29 -5.46
C MET A 121 -20.91 -1.77 -6.53
N ASP A 122 -22.17 -1.55 -6.17
CA ASP A 122 -23.16 -0.83 -6.99
C ASP A 122 -23.08 0.69 -6.75
N LYS A 123 -23.33 1.48 -7.80
CA LYS A 123 -23.51 2.95 -7.79
C LYS A 123 -24.38 3.45 -6.64
N ALA A 124 -25.47 2.78 -6.27
CA ALA A 124 -26.34 3.22 -5.18
C ALA A 124 -25.60 3.24 -3.82
N ARG A 125 -24.75 2.25 -3.58
CA ARG A 125 -23.91 2.18 -2.39
C ARG A 125 -22.75 3.17 -2.46
N GLU A 126 -22.21 3.39 -3.65
CA GLU A 126 -21.19 4.41 -3.89
C GLU A 126 -21.68 5.82 -3.54
N GLU A 127 -22.88 6.21 -4.00
CA GLU A 127 -23.48 7.52 -3.69
C GLU A 127 -23.77 7.69 -2.20
N SER A 128 -24.33 6.67 -1.55
CA SER A 128 -24.57 6.70 -0.10
C SER A 128 -23.26 6.87 0.70
N ILE A 129 -22.18 6.22 0.29
CA ILE A 129 -20.86 6.40 0.90
C ILE A 129 -20.37 7.84 0.71
N LYS A 130 -20.48 8.40 -0.50
CA LYS A 130 -20.08 9.78 -0.79
C LYS A 130 -20.84 10.80 0.06
N GLU A 131 -22.10 10.57 0.39
CA GLU A 131 -22.89 11.50 1.20
C GLU A 131 -22.38 11.63 2.64
N THR A 132 -21.85 10.55 3.20
CA THR A 132 -21.25 10.54 4.54
C THR A 132 -19.85 11.12 4.58
N MET A 133 -19.17 11.18 3.43
CA MET A 133 -17.84 11.77 3.28
C MET A 133 -17.93 13.29 3.13
N GLN A 134 -17.17 14.04 3.94
CA GLN A 134 -17.11 15.49 3.80
C GLN A 134 -16.47 15.92 2.47
N ILE A 135 -15.54 15.12 1.94
CA ILE A 135 -14.88 15.37 0.65
C ILE A 135 -15.72 14.94 -0.57
N ARG A 136 -16.88 14.30 -0.35
CA ARG A 136 -17.87 13.92 -1.39
C ARG A 136 -17.33 13.11 -2.57
N ARG A 137 -16.24 12.38 -2.39
CA ARG A 137 -15.69 11.47 -3.40
C ARG A 137 -15.11 10.21 -2.78
N ILE A 138 -15.15 9.12 -3.54
CA ILE A 138 -14.47 7.87 -3.16
C ILE A 138 -12.95 8.10 -3.18
N GLY A 139 -12.28 7.55 -2.17
CA GLY A 139 -10.83 7.54 -2.06
C GLY A 139 -10.20 6.69 -3.17
N LYS A 140 -9.08 7.16 -3.70
CA LYS A 140 -8.22 6.42 -4.61
C LYS A 140 -7.07 5.82 -3.81
N PRO A 141 -6.48 4.70 -4.27
CA PRO A 141 -5.26 4.15 -3.65
C PRO A 141 -4.15 5.18 -3.40
N ASP A 142 -3.96 6.12 -4.32
CA ASP A 142 -2.97 7.20 -4.21
C ASP A 142 -3.22 8.16 -3.03
N ASP A 143 -4.46 8.30 -2.56
CA ASP A 143 -4.79 9.14 -1.39
C ASP A 143 -4.16 8.58 -0.10
N CYS A 144 -3.96 7.25 -0.02
CA CYS A 144 -3.28 6.60 1.10
C CYS A 144 -1.75 6.58 0.93
N ALA A 145 -1.26 6.59 -0.30
CA ALA A 145 0.17 6.43 -0.59
C ALA A 145 1.01 7.62 -0.07
N GLY A 146 0.45 8.84 -0.15
CA GLY A 146 1.15 10.05 0.26
C GLY A 146 1.47 10.09 1.75
N ILE A 147 0.51 9.74 2.61
CA ILE A 147 0.73 9.72 4.06
C ILE A 147 1.75 8.66 4.47
N VAL A 148 1.74 7.49 3.81
CA VAL A 148 2.71 6.43 4.11
C VAL A 148 4.12 6.88 3.78
N SER A 149 4.34 7.54 2.64
CA SER A 149 5.66 8.10 2.32
C SER A 149 6.12 9.14 3.35
N PHE A 150 5.23 10.06 3.75
CA PHE A 150 5.52 11.04 4.80
C PHE A 150 5.91 10.37 6.12
N LEU A 151 5.15 9.36 6.58
CA LEU A 151 5.45 8.66 7.83
C LEU A 151 6.76 7.85 7.78
N CYS A 152 7.24 7.51 6.58
CA CYS A 152 8.52 6.83 6.39
C CYS A 152 9.71 7.80 6.22
N SER A 153 9.46 9.11 6.13
CA SER A 153 10.52 10.10 5.93
C SER A 153 11.01 10.67 7.27
N GLU A 154 12.17 11.34 7.23
CA GLU A 154 12.75 12.03 8.38
C GLU A 154 11.86 13.15 8.93
N ASP A 155 10.93 13.68 8.12
CA ASP A 155 9.98 14.72 8.55
C ASP A 155 8.98 14.18 9.60
N ALA A 156 8.82 12.85 9.68
CA ALA A 156 7.98 12.16 10.67
C ALA A 156 8.80 11.56 11.83
N SER A 157 10.07 11.96 12.01
CA SER A 157 10.99 11.38 13.01
C SER A 157 10.51 11.44 14.47
N TYR A 158 9.51 12.26 14.79
CA TYR A 158 8.90 12.35 16.12
C TYR A 158 7.47 11.81 16.21
N ILE A 159 6.99 11.12 15.18
CA ILE A 159 5.67 10.49 15.14
C ILE A 159 5.84 8.98 15.36
N THR A 160 5.32 8.48 16.47
CA THR A 160 5.35 7.04 16.79
C THR A 160 4.13 6.65 17.62
N GLY A 161 3.60 5.45 17.39
CA GLY A 161 2.41 4.95 18.11
C GLY A 161 1.08 5.60 17.70
N GLU A 162 1.08 6.42 16.66
CA GLU A 162 -0.09 7.17 16.20
C GLU A 162 -0.88 6.45 15.11
N THR A 163 -2.17 6.77 15.02
CA THR A 163 -3.02 6.34 13.90
C THR A 163 -3.52 7.53 13.09
N VAL A 164 -3.20 7.56 11.80
CA VAL A 164 -3.65 8.62 10.88
C VAL A 164 -4.80 8.12 10.02
N VAL A 165 -5.97 8.76 10.15
CA VAL A 165 -7.19 8.39 9.42
C VAL A 165 -7.23 9.07 8.05
N VAL A 166 -7.10 8.29 6.98
CA VAL A 166 -7.32 8.74 5.59
C VAL A 166 -8.77 8.47 5.19
N GLY A 167 -9.71 9.13 5.85
CA GLY A 167 -11.15 8.80 5.78
C GLY A 167 -12.01 9.73 4.92
N GLY A 168 -11.43 10.72 4.24
CA GLY A 168 -12.20 11.70 3.45
C GLY A 168 -13.21 12.53 4.27
N GLY A 169 -12.92 12.72 5.57
CA GLY A 169 -13.79 13.38 6.54
C GLY A 169 -14.89 12.50 7.13
N THR A 170 -14.86 11.19 6.87
CA THR A 170 -15.74 10.23 7.54
C THR A 170 -15.33 10.08 9.01
N PRO A 171 -16.26 10.12 9.97
CA PRO A 171 -15.97 9.83 11.36
C PRO A 171 -15.39 8.40 11.50
N SER A 172 -14.19 8.29 12.06
CA SER A 172 -13.57 7.00 12.36
C SER A 172 -13.52 6.81 13.87
N ARG A 173 -13.90 5.61 14.32
CA ARG A 173 -13.68 5.15 15.70
C ARG A 173 -12.65 4.03 15.59
N LEU A 174 -11.39 4.38 15.82
CA LEU A 174 -10.29 3.42 15.97
C LEU A 174 -10.13 3.10 17.45
#